data_AF-A0A851P3J4-F1
#
_entry.id   AF-A0A851P3J4-F1
#
_cell.length_a   1.000
_cell.length_b   1.000
_cell.length_c   1.000
_cell.angle_alpha   90.00
_cell.angle_beta   90.00
_cell.angle_gamma   90.00
#
_symmetry.space_group_name_H-M   'P 1'
#
loop_
_entity.id
_entity.type
_entity.pdbx_description
1 polymer ?
#
loop_
_entity_poly.entity_id
_entity_poly.type
_entity_poly.pdbx_seq_one_letter_code
_entity_poly.pdbx_strand_id
1 'polypeptide(L)'
;MRFRAKIVDLACLNHFSRVINTITKLTKTCTLRLTVSKLYFILTDKVANGGVSMWCELCQGNFFDEFQMEGVAADHNEIYLEFMPENLSRALKTAQSATAVKIKLTNKHSPCLKVAVELPSLSSISRIVTHDIPVRLIPRRLWNDFREPSVPDFDVSIYLPVLKTMKSVVERMKNLSNCIV
;
A
#
# COMPACT_ATOMS: atom_id res chain seq x y z
N MET A 1 0.26 7.31 -18.98
CA MET A 1 -0.16 6.52 -17.81
C MET A 1 -1.30 7.20 -17.08
N ARG A 2 -2.29 6.42 -16.64
CA ARG A 2 -3.49 6.87 -15.93
C ARG A 2 -3.83 5.81 -14.89
N PHE A 3 -4.31 6.24 -13.73
CA PHE A 3 -4.82 5.33 -12.71
C PHE A 3 -6.01 5.97 -12.02
N ARG A 4 -7.08 5.20 -11.84
CA ARG A 4 -8.28 5.55 -11.11
C ARG A 4 -8.81 4.31 -10.42
N ALA A 5 -9.06 4.41 -9.13
CA ALA A 5 -9.76 3.39 -8.37
C ALA A 5 -10.81 4.03 -7.45
N LYS A 6 -11.85 3.27 -7.12
CA LYS A 6 -12.92 3.69 -6.21
C LYS A 6 -13.28 2.55 -5.27
N ILE A 7 -13.44 2.89 -3.99
CA ILE A 7 -13.95 2.01 -2.94
C ILE A 7 -15.22 2.64 -2.39
N VAL A 8 -16.31 1.90 -2.35
CA VAL A 8 -17.60 2.29 -1.77
C VAL A 8 -17.89 1.46 -0.52
N ASP A 9 -17.59 0.16 -0.55
CA ASP A 9 -17.83 -0.70 0.60
C ASP A 9 -16.93 -0.34 1.80
N LEU A 10 -17.58 -0.14 2.95
CA LEU A 10 -16.92 0.29 4.18
C LEU A 10 -16.04 -0.82 4.78
N ALA A 11 -16.39 -2.10 4.59
CA ALA A 11 -15.58 -3.20 5.09
C ALA A 11 -14.29 -3.33 4.27
N CYS A 12 -14.37 -3.24 2.94
CA CYS A 12 -13.23 -3.15 2.03
C CYS A 12 -12.33 -1.94 2.35
N LEU A 13 -12.92 -0.77 2.58
CA LEU A 13 -12.18 0.44 2.94
C LEU A 13 -11.42 0.29 4.27
N ASN A 14 -12.08 -0.28 5.28
CA ASN A 14 -11.46 -0.56 6.57
C ASN A 14 -10.34 -1.59 6.45
N HIS A 15 -10.53 -2.62 5.62
CA HIS A 15 -9.51 -3.62 5.35
C HIS A 15 -8.30 -3.00 4.65
N PHE A 16 -8.52 -2.22 3.58
CA PHE A 16 -7.46 -1.50 2.87
C PHE A 16 -6.68 -0.57 3.83
N SER A 17 -7.40 0.19 4.66
CA SER A 17 -6.80 1.07 5.66
C SER A 17 -5.94 0.31 6.68
N ARG A 18 -6.35 -0.87 7.13
CA ARG A 18 -5.55 -1.73 8.03
C ARG A 18 -4.27 -2.21 7.36
N VAL A 19 -4.32 -2.60 6.09
CA VAL A 19 -3.13 -2.99 5.31
C VAL A 19 -2.15 -1.84 5.22
N ILE A 20 -2.60 -0.65 4.81
CA ILE A 20 -1.74 0.56 4.73
C ILE A 20 -1.16 0.94 6.10
N ASN A 21 -1.94 0.81 7.18
CA ASN A 21 -1.45 1.08 8.54
C ASN A 21 -0.38 0.09 8.98
N THR A 22 -0.47 -1.18 8.57
CA THR A 22 0.58 -2.18 8.81
C THR A 22 1.85 -1.81 8.04
N ILE A 23 1.73 -1.49 6.76
CA ILE A 23 2.88 -1.09 5.92
C ILE A 23 3.58 0.16 6.50
N THR A 24 2.81 1.13 6.99
CA THR A 24 3.35 2.36 7.62
C THR A 24 4.22 2.06 8.85
N LYS A 25 3.95 0.98 9.57
CA LYS A 25 4.76 0.55 10.72
C LYS A 25 6.03 -0.19 10.32
N LEU A 26 6.08 -0.73 9.10
CA LEU A 26 7.21 -1.50 8.59
C LEU A 26 8.21 -0.63 7.84
N THR A 27 7.76 0.40 7.13
CA THR A 27 8.65 1.26 6.33
C THR A 27 8.20 2.72 6.25
N LYS A 28 9.19 3.62 6.10
CA LYS A 28 8.99 5.05 5.82
C LYS A 28 8.66 5.32 4.36
N THR A 29 9.21 4.51 3.43
CA THR A 29 9.01 4.62 1.99
C THR A 29 8.63 3.27 1.40
N CYS A 30 7.69 3.25 0.46
CA CYS A 30 7.19 2.03 -0.14
C CYS A 30 7.06 2.21 -1.66
N THR A 31 7.38 1.15 -2.39
CA THR A 31 7.06 1.06 -3.81
C THR A 31 5.66 0.46 -3.97
N LEU A 32 4.82 1.10 -4.76
CA LEU A 32 3.53 0.60 -5.21
C LEU A 32 3.63 0.24 -6.69
N ARG A 33 3.42 -1.05 -6.98
CA ARG A 33 3.23 -1.56 -8.34
C ARG A 33 1.75 -1.76 -8.59
N LEU A 34 1.23 -1.12 -9.64
CA LEU A 34 -0.14 -1.26 -10.10
C LEU A 34 -0.14 -2.07 -11.39
N THR A 35 -0.97 -3.11 -11.41
CA THR A 35 -1.29 -3.92 -12.58
C THR A 35 -2.80 -3.90 -12.80
N VAL A 36 -3.29 -4.47 -13.90
CA VAL A 36 -4.73 -4.49 -14.22
C VAL A 36 -5.55 -5.25 -13.17
N SER A 37 -4.99 -6.27 -12.53
CA SER A 37 -5.69 -7.15 -11.58
C SER A 37 -5.26 -7.00 -10.13
N LYS A 38 -4.04 -6.50 -9.88
CA LYS A 38 -3.40 -6.54 -8.56
C LYS A 38 -2.64 -5.26 -8.25
N LEU A 39 -2.52 -4.98 -6.95
CA LEU A 39 -1.65 -3.96 -6.38
C LEU A 39 -0.59 -4.66 -5.54
N TYR A 40 0.66 -4.22 -5.64
CA TYR A 40 1.74 -4.72 -4.82
C TYR A 40 2.41 -3.59 -4.05
N PHE A 41 2.52 -3.76 -2.73
CA PHE A 41 3.33 -2.91 -1.88
C PHE A 41 4.65 -3.62 -1.61
N ILE A 42 5.74 -2.99 -2.03
CA ILE A 42 7.07 -3.59 -2.08
C ILE A 42 8.02 -2.74 -1.23
N LEU A 43 8.70 -3.41 -0.30
CA LEU A 43 9.87 -2.89 0.40
C LEU A 43 11.08 -3.71 -0.04
N THR A 44 12.07 -3.04 -0.63
CA THR A 44 13.37 -3.60 -0.94
C THR A 44 14.41 -2.84 -0.14
N ASP A 45 14.73 -3.32 1.06
CA ASP A 45 15.84 -2.76 1.83
C ASP A 45 17.15 -3.47 1.43
N LYS A 46 18.00 -2.77 0.68
CA LYS A 46 19.29 -3.30 0.20
C LYS A 46 20.40 -2.90 1.16
N VAL A 47 20.31 -3.29 2.44
CA VAL A 47 21.46 -3.22 3.35
C VAL A 47 22.30 -4.48 3.16
N ALA A 48 23.61 -4.32 2.99
CA ALA A 48 24.57 -5.38 2.69
C ALA A 48 24.54 -6.59 3.67
N ASN A 49 23.96 -6.42 4.87
CA ASN A 49 23.89 -7.43 5.93
C ASN A 49 22.47 -7.54 6.54
N GLY A 50 21.49 -8.01 5.77
CA GLY A 50 20.19 -8.42 6.33
C GLY A 50 19.08 -7.36 6.35
N GLY A 51 18.94 -6.58 5.27
CA GLY A 51 17.78 -5.71 5.08
C GLY A 51 16.46 -6.50 5.05
N VAL A 52 15.40 -5.91 5.61
CA VAL A 52 14.05 -6.52 5.59
C VAL A 52 13.41 -6.27 4.23
N SER A 53 12.95 -7.34 3.58
CA SER A 53 12.14 -7.25 2.36
C SER A 53 10.68 -7.57 2.67
N MET A 54 9.75 -6.87 2.03
CA MET A 54 8.32 -7.10 2.15
C MET A 54 7.68 -7.15 0.76
N TRP A 55 6.90 -8.20 0.52
CA TRP A 55 6.05 -8.34 -0.65
C TRP A 55 4.60 -8.48 -0.20
N CYS A 56 3.78 -7.46 -0.44
CA CYS A 56 2.36 -7.48 -0.09
C CYS A 56 1.52 -7.35 -1.37
N GLU A 57 0.83 -8.43 -1.72
CA GLU A 57 -0.06 -8.49 -2.87
C GLU A 57 -1.53 -8.29 -2.43
N LEU A 58 -2.27 -7.44 -3.17
CA LEU A 58 -3.71 -7.28 -3.03
C LEU A 58 -4.42 -7.45 -4.38
N CYS A 59 -5.41 -8.32 -4.44
CA CYS A 59 -6.30 -8.45 -5.60
C CYS A 59 -7.27 -7.27 -5.65
N GLN A 60 -7.31 -6.53 -6.76
CA GLN A 60 -8.13 -5.32 -6.86
C GLN A 60 -9.63 -5.61 -6.66
N GLY A 61 -10.10 -6.76 -7.16
CA GLY A 61 -11.51 -7.17 -7.08
C GLY A 61 -12.01 -7.44 -5.65
N ASN A 62 -11.13 -7.53 -4.66
CA ASN A 62 -11.51 -7.69 -3.26
C ASN A 62 -11.74 -6.35 -2.54
N PHE A 63 -11.40 -5.23 -3.19
CA PHE A 63 -11.39 -3.91 -2.54
C PHE A 63 -12.10 -2.82 -3.35
N PHE A 64 -11.98 -2.82 -4.68
CA PHE A 64 -12.36 -1.69 -5.52
C PHE A 64 -13.60 -2.01 -6.36
N ASP A 65 -14.60 -1.14 -6.30
CA ASP A 65 -15.80 -1.18 -7.15
C ASP A 65 -15.49 -0.70 -8.58
N GLU A 66 -14.59 0.28 -8.71
CA GLU A 66 -14.06 0.74 -9.99
C GLU A 66 -12.54 0.65 -9.91
N PHE A 67 -11.90 0.02 -10.89
CA PHE A 67 -10.44 0.00 -11.02
C PHE A 67 -10.05 0.08 -12.49
N GLN A 68 -9.33 1.14 -12.84
CA GLN A 68 -8.88 1.42 -14.19
C GLN A 68 -7.44 1.91 -14.14
N MET A 69 -6.58 1.27 -14.93
CA MET A 69 -5.20 1.68 -15.07
C MET A 69 -4.74 1.55 -16.52
N GLU A 70 -3.86 2.44 -16.93
CA GLU A 70 -3.21 2.44 -18.22
C GLU A 70 -1.75 2.83 -18.00
N GLY A 71 -0.82 1.96 -18.40
CA GLY A 71 0.61 2.14 -18.25
C GLY A 71 1.18 3.17 -19.22
N VAL A 72 2.47 3.07 -19.51
CA VAL A 72 3.15 3.92 -20.51
C VAL A 72 3.13 3.28 -21.90
N ALA A 73 3.11 1.95 -21.98
CA ALA A 73 3.08 1.20 -23.23
C ALA A 73 2.16 -0.02 -23.11
N ALA A 74 1.54 -0.45 -24.21
CA ALA A 74 0.63 -1.59 -24.23
C ALA A 74 1.33 -2.89 -23.78
N ASP A 75 2.57 -3.09 -24.20
CA ASP A 75 3.35 -4.30 -23.88
C ASP A 75 3.74 -4.38 -22.40
N HIS A 76 3.78 -3.24 -21.70
CA HIS A 76 4.23 -3.12 -20.31
C HIS A 76 3.21 -2.26 -19.54
N ASN A 77 1.99 -2.80 -19.45
CA ASN A 77 0.83 -2.14 -18.86
C ASN A 77 0.88 -2.17 -17.32
N GLU A 78 1.92 -1.58 -16.75
CA GLU A 78 2.17 -1.49 -15.31
C GLU A 78 2.57 -0.06 -14.93
N ILE A 79 2.35 0.30 -13.67
CA ILE A 79 2.78 1.58 -13.11
C ILE A 79 3.52 1.32 -11.82
N TYR A 80 4.77 1.77 -11.75
CA TYR A 80 5.58 1.73 -10.53
C TYR A 80 5.76 3.15 -10.00
N LEU A 81 5.40 3.34 -8.74
CA LEU A 81 5.58 4.59 -8.04
C LEU A 81 6.10 4.35 -6.63
N GLU A 82 6.87 5.29 -6.12
CA GLU A 82 7.34 5.32 -4.74
C GLU A 82 6.61 6.44 -4.01
N PHE A 83 6.20 6.16 -2.77
CA PHE A 83 5.50 7.11 -1.93
C PHE A 83 5.78 6.83 -0.45
N MET A 84 5.38 7.75 0.42
CA MET A 84 5.42 7.56 1.87
C MET A 84 4.07 6.97 2.34
N PRO A 85 4.02 5.73 2.87
CA PRO A 85 2.78 5.11 3.34
C PRO A 85 2.04 5.93 4.40
N GLU A 86 2.77 6.68 5.22
CA GLU A 86 2.19 7.55 6.25
C GLU A 86 1.23 8.60 5.67
N ASN A 87 1.54 9.18 4.50
CA ASN A 87 0.68 10.15 3.84
C ASN A 87 -0.63 9.50 3.39
N LEU A 88 -0.57 8.27 2.88
CA LEU A 88 -1.76 7.51 2.50
C LEU A 88 -2.57 7.08 3.72
N SER A 89 -1.91 6.60 4.78
CA SER A 89 -2.55 6.29 6.06
C SER A 89 -3.31 7.51 6.60
N ARG A 90 -2.68 8.69 6.59
CA ARG A 90 -3.30 9.94 7.07
C ARG A 90 -4.50 10.35 6.20
N ALA A 91 -4.40 10.22 4.88
CA ALA A 91 -5.53 10.47 3.99
C ALA A 91 -6.70 9.52 4.29
N LEU A 92 -6.43 8.22 4.45
CA LEU A 92 -7.44 7.20 4.74
C LEU A 92 -8.06 7.31 6.14
N LYS A 93 -7.39 7.93 7.12
CA LYS A 93 -8.01 8.24 8.42
C LYS A 93 -9.25 9.12 8.29
N THR A 94 -9.28 10.02 7.30
CA THR A 94 -10.47 10.85 7.04
C THR A 94 -11.62 10.05 6.42
N ALA A 95 -11.39 8.79 6.04
CA ALA A 95 -12.36 7.96 5.34
C ALA A 95 -13.14 6.98 6.24
N GLN A 96 -12.95 7.01 7.57
CA GLN A 96 -13.61 6.08 8.50
C GLN A 96 -15.15 6.10 8.42
N SER A 97 -15.72 7.25 8.08
CA SER A 97 -17.16 7.44 7.89
C SER A 97 -17.50 7.85 6.45
N ALA A 98 -16.63 7.60 5.49
CA ALA A 98 -16.84 7.98 4.10
C ALA A 98 -17.89 7.11 3.42
N THR A 99 -18.63 7.71 2.48
CA THR A 99 -19.51 7.00 1.55
C THR A 99 -18.74 6.40 0.39
N ALA A 100 -17.66 7.06 -0.03
CA ALA A 100 -16.76 6.54 -1.07
C ALA A 100 -15.37 7.17 -0.97
N VAL A 101 -14.37 6.44 -1.43
CA VAL A 101 -12.99 6.92 -1.61
C VAL A 101 -12.57 6.71 -3.05
N LYS A 102 -12.12 7.78 -3.70
CA LYS A 102 -11.59 7.76 -5.07
C LYS A 102 -10.09 8.05 -5.03
N ILE A 103 -9.29 7.14 -5.57
CA ILE A 103 -7.84 7.26 -5.67
C ILE A 103 -7.48 7.46 -7.14
N LYS A 104 -6.70 8.50 -7.48
CA LYS A 104 -6.31 8.80 -8.86
C LYS A 104 -4.86 9.23 -8.96
N LEU A 105 -4.15 8.77 -9.98
CA LEU A 105 -2.86 9.34 -10.34
C LEU A 105 -3.07 10.61 -11.16
N THR A 106 -2.49 11.71 -10.72
CA THR A 106 -2.58 13.02 -11.38
C THR A 106 -1.19 13.60 -11.56
N ASN A 107 -0.99 14.40 -12.61
CA ASN A 107 0.27 15.07 -12.89
C ASN A 107 -0.03 16.52 -13.26
N LYS A 108 -0.12 17.40 -12.25
CA LYS A 108 -0.38 18.84 -12.46
C LYS A 108 0.93 19.62 -12.45
N HIS A 109 1.57 19.71 -11.28
CA HIS A 109 2.89 20.35 -11.10
C HIS A 109 3.95 19.31 -10.73
N SER A 110 3.56 18.32 -9.93
CA SER A 110 4.30 17.10 -9.65
C SER A 110 3.34 15.91 -9.73
N PRO A 111 3.85 14.68 -9.97
CA PRO A 111 3.05 13.48 -9.93
C PRO A 111 2.55 13.23 -8.50
N CYS A 112 1.24 13.13 -8.34
CA CYS A 112 0.57 12.92 -7.06
C CYS A 112 -0.51 11.86 -7.15
N LEU A 113 -0.63 11.05 -6.10
CA LEU A 113 -1.77 10.18 -5.85
C LEU A 113 -2.84 10.99 -5.09
N LYS A 114 -3.86 11.41 -5.82
CA LYS A 114 -5.01 12.14 -5.30
C LYS A 114 -5.98 11.18 -4.64
N VAL A 115 -6.25 11.37 -3.36
CA VAL A 115 -7.25 10.63 -2.59
C VAL A 115 -8.41 11.58 -2.27
N ALA A 116 -9.54 11.39 -2.94
CA ALA A 116 -10.77 12.12 -2.69
C ALA A 116 -11.71 11.26 -1.85
N VAL A 117 -12.03 11.73 -0.66
CA VAL A 117 -12.89 11.08 0.33
C VAL A 117 -14.24 11.80 0.33
N GLU A 118 -15.29 11.08 -0.04
CA GLU A 118 -16.66 11.57 -0.03
C GLU A 118 -17.27 11.26 1.33
N LEU A 119 -17.66 12.30 2.07
CA LEU A 119 -18.24 12.18 3.41
C LEU A 119 -19.76 12.37 3.35
N PRO A 120 -20.51 11.66 4.22
CA PRO A 120 -21.94 11.89 4.37
C PRO A 120 -22.19 13.31 4.85
N SER A 121 -23.18 13.97 4.24
CA SER A 121 -23.61 15.32 4.60
C SER A 121 -25.12 15.33 4.80
N LEU A 122 -25.59 16.09 5.79
CA LEU A 122 -27.01 16.34 6.03
C LEU A 122 -27.59 17.40 5.07
N SER A 123 -26.74 18.10 4.32
CA SER A 123 -27.13 19.02 3.26
C SER A 123 -27.15 18.33 1.89
N SER A 124 -27.82 18.92 0.90
CA SER A 124 -27.87 18.44 -0.49
C SER A 124 -26.51 18.43 -1.22
N ILE A 125 -25.44 18.96 -0.59
CA ILE A 125 -24.09 19.04 -1.16
C ILE A 125 -23.19 18.06 -0.43
N SER A 126 -22.62 17.10 -1.17
CA SER A 126 -21.63 16.15 -0.67
C SER A 126 -20.35 16.86 -0.24
N ARG A 127 -19.83 16.54 0.95
CA ARG A 127 -18.54 17.06 1.42
C ARG A 127 -17.42 16.17 0.88
N ILE A 128 -16.46 16.77 0.18
CA ILE A 128 -15.33 16.03 -0.40
C ILE A 128 -14.03 16.56 0.20
N VAL A 129 -13.30 15.67 0.88
CA VAL A 129 -11.95 15.96 1.39
C VAL A 129 -10.95 15.39 0.38
N THR A 130 -10.05 16.23 -0.14
CA THR A 130 -9.04 15.80 -1.12
C THR A 130 -7.65 15.90 -0.51
N HIS A 131 -6.88 14.82 -0.62
CA HIS A 131 -5.47 14.76 -0.24
C HIS A 131 -4.62 14.50 -1.48
N ASP A 132 -3.63 15.34 -1.73
CA ASP A 132 -2.66 15.14 -2.81
C ASP A 132 -1.36 14.57 -2.22
N ILE A 133 -1.13 13.27 -2.42
CA ILE A 133 0.05 12.57 -1.90
C ILE A 133 1.14 12.61 -2.97
N PRO A 134 2.31 13.25 -2.71
CA PRO A 134 3.39 13.27 -3.68
C PRO A 134 3.93 11.86 -3.91
N VAL A 135 4.17 11.51 -5.17
CA VAL A 135 4.75 10.23 -5.55
C VAL A 135 5.94 10.44 -6.49
N ARG A 136 6.89 9.52 -6.47
CA ARG A 136 8.00 9.48 -7.43
C ARG A 136 7.77 8.33 -8.40
N LEU A 137 7.72 8.62 -9.69
CA LEU A 137 7.57 7.58 -10.70
C LEU A 137 8.88 6.82 -10.87
N ILE A 138 8.82 5.50 -10.87
CA ILE A 138 10.00 4.65 -11.03
C ILE A 138 10.19 4.40 -12.53
N PRO A 139 11.34 4.80 -13.13
CA PRO A 139 11.62 4.55 -14.52
C PRO A 139 11.70 3.05 -14.85
N ARG A 140 11.25 2.66 -16.04
CA ARG A 140 11.20 1.25 -16.50
C ARG A 140 12.51 0.48 -16.34
N ARG A 141 13.65 1.15 -16.53
CA ARG A 141 14.99 0.55 -16.36
C ARG A 141 15.24 -0.03 -14.97
N LEU A 142 14.51 0.42 -13.95
CA LEU A 142 14.64 -0.04 -12.56
C LEU A 142 13.57 -1.07 -12.17
N TRP A 143 12.61 -1.41 -13.03
CA TRP A 143 11.49 -2.29 -12.65
C TRP A 143 11.93 -3.71 -12.29
N ASN A 144 13.06 -4.17 -12.84
CA ASN A 144 13.62 -5.48 -12.52
C ASN A 144 14.01 -5.62 -11.04
N ASP A 145 14.29 -4.52 -10.35
CA ASP A 145 14.65 -4.52 -8.93
C ASP A 145 13.43 -4.74 -8.02
N PHE A 146 12.21 -4.63 -8.56
CA PHE A 146 10.95 -4.72 -7.82
C PHE A 146 10.12 -5.94 -8.24
N ARG A 147 10.81 -7.03 -8.60
CA ARG A 147 10.18 -8.32 -8.85
C ARG A 147 9.92 -9.07 -7.55
N GLU A 148 9.02 -10.03 -7.62
CA GLU A 148 8.75 -10.93 -6.50
C GLU A 148 10.02 -11.69 -6.15
N PRO A 149 10.41 -11.71 -4.86
CA PRO A 149 11.58 -12.47 -4.42
C PRO A 149 11.33 -13.97 -4.60
N SER A 150 12.33 -14.69 -5.09
CA SER A 150 12.27 -16.15 -5.13
C SER A 150 12.34 -16.70 -3.71
N VAL A 151 11.41 -17.59 -3.37
CA VAL A 151 11.40 -18.28 -2.09
C VAL A 151 12.39 -19.45 -2.17
N PRO A 152 13.46 -19.48 -1.37
CA PRO A 152 14.38 -20.62 -1.34
C PRO A 152 13.71 -21.83 -0.69
N ASP A 153 14.24 -23.02 -0.95
CA ASP A 153 13.80 -24.23 -0.26
C ASP A 153 14.06 -24.10 1.26
N PHE A 154 13.10 -24.56 2.05
CA PHE A 154 13.15 -24.48 3.51
C PHE A 154 13.48 -25.85 4.10
N ASP A 155 14.38 -25.88 5.09
CA ASP A 155 14.66 -27.10 5.86
C ASP A 155 13.49 -27.48 6.78
N VAL A 156 12.81 -26.48 7.33
CA VAL A 156 11.71 -26.64 8.29
C VAL A 156 10.63 -25.60 8.04
N SER A 157 9.36 -26.03 8.06
CA SER A 157 8.20 -25.15 8.01
C SER A 157 7.27 -25.43 9.19
N ILE A 158 6.89 -24.37 9.91
CA ILE A 158 6.00 -24.46 11.07
C ILE A 158 4.87 -23.43 10.97
N TYR A 159 3.71 -23.80 11.48
CA TYR A 159 2.62 -22.86 11.64
C TYR A 159 2.90 -21.94 12.83
N LEU A 160 2.70 -20.63 12.61
CA LEU A 160 2.85 -19.66 13.69
C LEU A 160 1.72 -19.79 14.71
N PRO A 161 2.01 -19.61 16.01
CA PRO A 161 1.00 -19.49 17.04
C PRO A 161 0.25 -18.15 16.92
N VAL A 162 -0.62 -17.85 17.87
CA VAL A 162 -1.37 -16.59 17.90
C VAL A 162 -0.40 -15.39 17.90
N LEU A 163 -0.39 -14.64 16.79
CA LEU A 163 0.54 -13.53 16.56
C LEU A 163 0.48 -12.43 17.63
N LYS A 164 -0.70 -12.23 18.25
CA LYS A 164 -0.85 -11.27 19.36
C LYS A 164 -0.03 -11.70 20.59
N THR A 165 -0.06 -12.97 20.94
CA THR A 165 0.70 -13.54 22.06
C THR A 165 2.19 -13.45 21.76
N MET A 166 2.60 -13.85 20.56
CA MET A 166 3.99 -13.75 20.12
C MET A 166 4.50 -12.30 20.18
N LYS A 167 3.72 -11.34 19.68
CA LYS A 167 4.04 -9.91 19.80
C LYS A 167 4.25 -9.50 21.26
N SER A 168 3.34 -9.84 22.17
CA SER A 168 3.45 -9.46 23.59
C SER A 168 4.70 -10.03 24.25
N VAL A 169 5.12 -11.24 23.88
CA VAL A 169 6.37 -11.85 24.36
C VAL A 169 7.59 -11.10 23.80
N VAL A 170 7.63 -10.90 22.48
CA VAL A 170 8.74 -10.19 21.80
C VAL A 170 8.93 -8.77 22.34
N GLU A 171 7.85 -8.02 22.60
CA GLU A 171 7.93 -6.68 23.19
C GLU A 171 8.56 -6.67 24.59
N ARG A 172 8.33 -7.72 25.40
CA ARG A 172 8.97 -7.85 26.72
C ARG A 172 10.43 -8.25 26.58
N MET A 173 10.75 -9.18 25.67
CA MET A 173 12.12 -9.63 25.41
C MET A 173 13.02 -8.51 24.88
N LYS A 174 12.48 -7.62 24.05
CA LYS A 174 13.19 -6.45 23.52
C LYS A 174 13.78 -5.56 24.63
N ASN A 175 13.14 -5.49 25.80
CA ASN A 175 13.65 -4.71 26.93
C ASN A 175 14.86 -5.38 27.61
N LEU A 176 15.09 -6.67 27.38
CA LEU A 176 16.19 -7.44 27.95
C LEU A 176 17.38 -7.52 26.99
N SER A 177 17.12 -7.66 25.70
CA SER A 177 18.14 -7.83 24.66
C SER A 177 17.63 -7.35 23.30
N ASN A 178 18.56 -6.85 22.47
CA ASN A 178 18.30 -6.52 21.07
C ASN A 178 18.39 -7.74 20.13
N CYS A 179 18.83 -8.90 20.65
CA CYS A 179 18.94 -10.15 19.91
C CYS A 179 18.00 -11.20 20.52
N ILE A 180 17.23 -11.88 19.66
CA ILE A 180 16.43 -13.06 20.01
C ILE A 180 17.17 -14.25 19.39
N VAL A 181 17.66 -15.15 20.24
CA VAL A 181 18.37 -16.39 19.86
C VAL A 181 17.43 -17.56 20.01
#